data_AF-A0A401WAT4-F1
#
_entry.id   AF-A0A401WAT4-F1
#
_cell.length_a   1.000
_cell.length_b   1.000
_cell.length_c   1.000
_cell.angle_alpha   90.00
_cell.angle_beta   90.00
_cell.angle_gamma   90.00
#
_symmetry.space_group_name_H-M   'P 1'
#
loop_
_entity.id
_entity.type
_entity.pdbx_description
1 polymer ?
#
loop_
_entity_poly.entity_id
_entity_poly.type
_entity_poly.pdbx_seq_one_letter_code
_entity_poly.pdbx_strand_id
1 'polypeptide(L)'
;MVERPEGPAGAEHGAEAGAAEADEVLDRPLPEGVRRRVVALTAESFGGLTVAELPPPLRQYARFTPSRRAKFAGNAMAAALENDAVFRQRIAGRLREAQPELAEALDNGTPPAAADPLDVAAAAYVLRPEGWVKLVAAAGEEAQRARAEQAGEEAERELAALREELAQVRAQARADAERTRGDLDALRKENESLQRKLRSALSDVKRGEAAARKAAAEVESVRAAAAQEKTVADSEARRLKARVTEVEASLEASRRATREGRSVEDMRLRLLLDTVLDAAQGLRRELALPPADTHPADTVDAVAPGKMTPKDIATRALSETDPALLDQLLALPQAHLVVDGYNVTKTGYPTMPLDKQRLRLLGGLAVLAAQTGAEMTCVFDGAELAAPVLLAPPRGVRVLFSKPGVTADELIRQLVRAEPPGRPVVVVSTDREVADGVAKAGARPVASALLLKRLART
;
A
#
# COMPACT_ATOMS: atom_id res chain seq x y z
N MET A 1 79.68 -0.14 -30.56
CA MET A 1 81.11 -0.28 -30.25
C MET A 1 81.41 -1.75 -30.43
N VAL A 2 82.35 -2.13 -31.32
CA VAL A 2 82.62 -3.53 -31.75
C VAL A 2 81.44 -4.17 -32.51
N GLU A 3 81.56 -4.83 -33.67
CA GLU A 3 82.60 -4.85 -34.72
C GLU A 3 81.95 -5.20 -36.07
N ARG A 4 82.62 -4.92 -37.20
CA ARG A 4 82.33 -5.50 -38.52
C ARG A 4 83.55 -6.33 -38.94
N PRO A 5 83.42 -7.60 -39.32
CA PRO A 5 84.47 -8.28 -40.08
C PRO A 5 84.44 -7.80 -41.54
N GLU A 6 85.62 -7.55 -42.09
CA GLU A 6 85.81 -7.16 -43.49
C GLU A 6 85.88 -8.42 -44.39
N GLY A 7 85.54 -8.27 -45.66
CA GLY A 7 85.68 -9.34 -46.65
C GLY A 7 87.05 -9.29 -47.35
N PRO A 8 87.65 -10.43 -47.72
CA PRO A 8 88.86 -10.45 -48.53
C PRO A 8 88.52 -10.22 -50.02
N ALA A 9 89.01 -9.12 -50.59
CA ALA A 9 89.19 -9.02 -52.03
C ALA A 9 90.42 -9.85 -52.44
N GLY A 10 90.34 -10.62 -53.52
CA GLY A 10 91.43 -11.52 -53.91
C GLY A 10 91.41 -11.94 -55.37
N ALA A 11 92.46 -11.52 -56.09
CA ALA A 11 92.93 -12.02 -57.39
C ALA A 11 91.90 -12.07 -58.55
N GLU A 12 91.92 -11.05 -59.39
CA GLU A 12 91.75 -11.27 -60.84
C GLU A 12 92.85 -12.22 -61.33
N HIS A 13 92.49 -13.21 -62.17
CA HIS A 13 93.45 -13.95 -62.98
C HIS A 13 92.87 -14.11 -64.40
N GLY A 14 93.44 -13.37 -65.35
CA GLY A 14 93.23 -13.62 -66.77
C GLY A 14 94.22 -14.67 -67.27
N ALA A 15 93.71 -15.80 -67.75
CA ALA A 15 94.39 -16.76 -68.60
C ALA A 15 93.33 -17.22 -69.62
N GLU A 16 93.32 -16.62 -70.81
CA GLU A 16 94.02 -17.11 -72.01
C GLU A 16 93.41 -18.39 -72.60
N ALA A 17 93.10 -18.33 -73.90
CA ALA A 17 92.40 -19.38 -74.62
C ALA A 17 93.33 -20.55 -75.00
N GLY A 18 93.48 -21.50 -74.07
CA GLY A 18 94.08 -22.80 -74.36
C GLY A 18 93.07 -23.76 -75.01
N ALA A 19 92.98 -23.76 -76.33
CA ALA A 19 92.17 -24.75 -77.06
C ALA A 19 92.86 -26.13 -77.02
N ALA A 20 92.40 -26.97 -76.10
CA ALA A 20 92.76 -28.39 -76.02
C ALA A 20 91.49 -29.19 -75.70
N GLU A 21 91.35 -30.37 -76.30
CA GLU A 21 90.24 -31.30 -76.06
C GLU A 21 90.40 -31.96 -74.67
N ALA A 22 90.07 -31.19 -73.63
CA ALA A 22 89.88 -31.74 -72.29
C ALA A 22 88.52 -32.43 -72.22
N ASP A 23 88.49 -33.70 -71.78
CA ASP A 23 87.26 -34.40 -71.42
C ASP A 23 86.48 -33.54 -70.41
N GLU A 24 85.35 -32.95 -70.82
CA GLU A 24 84.52 -32.17 -69.91
C GLU A 24 83.90 -33.11 -68.85
N VAL A 25 84.44 -33.06 -67.63
CA VAL A 25 83.97 -33.82 -66.46
C VAL A 25 83.15 -32.93 -65.53
N LEU A 26 82.13 -33.51 -64.89
CA LEU A 26 81.37 -32.84 -63.84
C LEU A 26 82.10 -32.98 -62.49
N ASP A 27 82.70 -31.89 -62.00
CA ASP A 27 83.31 -31.82 -60.66
C ASP A 27 82.28 -31.91 -59.50
N ARG A 28 80.98 -31.89 -59.82
CA ARG A 28 79.87 -31.89 -58.85
C ARG A 28 78.78 -32.88 -59.27
N PRO A 29 78.08 -33.52 -58.31
CA PRO A 29 76.92 -34.36 -58.63
C PRO A 29 75.82 -33.53 -59.31
N LEU A 30 75.08 -34.14 -60.24
CA LEU A 30 74.02 -33.47 -61.00
C LEU A 30 73.01 -32.76 -60.07
N PRO A 31 72.64 -31.50 -60.36
CA PRO A 31 71.54 -30.82 -59.70
C PRO A 31 70.27 -31.65 -59.74
N GLU A 32 69.50 -31.65 -58.64
CA GLU A 32 68.42 -32.63 -58.44
C GLU A 32 67.32 -32.54 -59.50
N GLY A 33 67.01 -31.35 -59.99
CA GLY A 33 66.08 -31.13 -61.12
C GLY A 33 66.57 -31.79 -62.40
N VAL A 34 67.81 -31.49 -62.80
CA VAL A 34 68.45 -32.07 -64.00
C VAL A 34 68.55 -33.60 -63.87
N ARG A 35 68.95 -34.12 -62.70
CA ARG A 35 69.00 -35.57 -62.42
C ARG A 35 67.64 -36.24 -62.63
N ARG A 36 66.55 -35.65 -62.12
CA ARG A 36 65.18 -36.17 -62.32
C ARG A 36 64.80 -36.17 -63.81
N ARG A 37 65.18 -35.14 -64.58
CA ARG A 37 64.84 -35.03 -66.01
C ARG A 37 65.69 -35.93 -66.91
N VAL A 38 66.99 -36.07 -66.65
CA VAL A 38 67.88 -37.07 -67.27
C VAL A 38 67.32 -38.48 -67.08
N VAL A 39 66.86 -38.80 -65.86
CA VAL A 39 66.20 -40.08 -65.55
C VAL A 39 64.89 -40.27 -66.30
N ALA A 40 64.10 -39.22 -66.52
CA ALA A 40 62.86 -39.28 -67.31
C ALA A 40 63.13 -39.51 -68.80
N LEU A 41 63.96 -38.68 -69.44
CA LEU A 41 64.37 -38.82 -70.84
C LEU A 41 64.95 -40.22 -71.10
N THR A 42 65.85 -40.68 -70.23
CA THR A 42 66.42 -42.02 -70.33
C THR A 42 65.37 -43.10 -70.15
N ALA A 43 64.44 -42.97 -69.20
CA ALA A 43 63.34 -43.92 -69.01
C ALA A 43 62.38 -44.00 -70.21
N GLU A 44 62.29 -42.95 -71.01
CA GLU A 44 61.54 -42.90 -72.28
C GLU A 44 62.33 -43.58 -73.40
N SER A 45 63.52 -43.08 -73.75
CA SER A 45 64.41 -43.63 -74.80
C SER A 45 64.74 -45.12 -74.61
N PHE A 46 64.90 -45.57 -73.36
CA PHE A 46 65.09 -46.97 -72.98
C PHE A 46 63.99 -47.92 -73.49
N GLY A 47 62.79 -47.41 -73.79
CA GLY A 47 61.70 -48.20 -74.38
C GLY A 47 61.98 -48.69 -75.79
N GLY A 48 62.92 -48.07 -76.51
CA GLY A 48 63.32 -48.42 -77.87
C GLY A 48 64.60 -49.26 -77.97
N LEU A 49 65.08 -49.86 -76.88
CA LEU A 49 66.29 -50.70 -76.85
C LEU A 49 65.97 -52.17 -76.56
N THR A 50 66.69 -53.09 -77.20
CA THR A 50 66.57 -54.52 -76.93
C THR A 50 67.30 -54.92 -75.64
N VAL A 51 66.93 -56.06 -75.05
CA VAL A 51 67.53 -56.54 -73.78
C VAL A 51 69.04 -56.81 -73.92
N ALA A 52 69.54 -57.09 -75.13
CA ALA A 52 70.97 -57.26 -75.41
C ALA A 52 71.74 -55.93 -75.38
N GLU A 53 71.10 -54.81 -75.76
CA GLU A 53 71.70 -53.48 -75.81
C GLU A 53 71.71 -52.76 -74.45
N LEU A 54 71.00 -53.32 -73.46
CA LEU A 54 70.93 -52.79 -72.10
C LEU A 54 72.08 -53.28 -71.22
N PRO A 55 72.67 -52.40 -70.38
CA PRO A 55 73.62 -52.77 -69.34
C PRO A 55 73.06 -53.81 -68.36
N PRO A 56 73.88 -54.75 -67.84
CA PRO A 56 73.43 -55.82 -66.94
C PRO A 56 72.50 -55.40 -65.78
N PRO A 57 72.77 -54.34 -64.98
CA PRO A 57 71.90 -53.96 -63.85
C PRO A 57 70.51 -53.46 -64.29
N LEU A 58 70.37 -53.04 -65.55
CA LEU A 58 69.14 -52.45 -66.08
C LEU A 58 68.19 -53.46 -66.75
N ARG A 59 68.68 -54.62 -67.18
CA ARG A 59 67.90 -55.62 -67.94
C ARG A 59 66.62 -56.08 -67.22
N GLN A 60 66.63 -56.14 -65.90
CA GLN A 60 65.46 -56.47 -65.08
C GLN A 60 64.30 -55.47 -65.24
N TYR A 61 64.59 -54.21 -65.55
CA TYR A 61 63.60 -53.14 -65.71
C TYR A 61 63.10 -52.98 -67.16
N ALA A 62 63.62 -53.79 -68.10
CA ALA A 62 63.21 -53.79 -69.52
C ALA A 62 61.68 -53.85 -69.73
N ARG A 63 60.99 -54.62 -68.87
CA ARG A 63 59.54 -54.88 -68.95
C ARG A 63 58.66 -53.82 -68.24
N PHE A 64 59.24 -52.81 -67.60
CA PHE A 64 58.48 -51.80 -66.86
C PHE A 64 58.05 -50.64 -67.79
N THR A 65 56.91 -50.00 -67.51
CA THR A 65 56.48 -48.77 -68.19
C THR A 65 57.40 -47.58 -67.88
N PRO A 66 57.53 -46.55 -68.75
CA PRO A 66 58.45 -45.42 -68.56
C PRO A 66 58.41 -44.81 -67.14
N SER A 67 57.22 -44.50 -66.63
CA SER A 67 57.04 -43.93 -65.28
C SER A 67 57.48 -44.87 -64.15
N ARG A 68 57.34 -46.20 -64.33
CA ARG A 68 57.85 -47.20 -63.39
C ARG A 68 59.37 -47.38 -63.51
N ARG A 69 59.93 -47.24 -64.71
CA ARG A 69 61.40 -47.23 -64.93
C ARG A 69 62.03 -46.02 -64.25
N ALA A 70 61.52 -44.82 -64.48
CA ALA A 70 61.98 -43.60 -63.81
C ALA A 70 61.94 -43.75 -62.27
N LYS A 71 60.85 -44.28 -61.71
CA LYS A 71 60.67 -44.46 -60.26
C LYS A 71 61.56 -45.54 -59.63
N PHE A 72 61.69 -46.72 -60.26
CA PHE A 72 62.36 -47.88 -59.64
C PHE A 72 63.78 -48.15 -60.16
N ALA A 73 64.11 -47.69 -61.35
CA ALA A 73 65.44 -47.86 -61.97
C ALA A 73 66.26 -46.55 -62.01
N GLY A 74 65.70 -45.41 -61.56
CA GLY A 74 66.30 -44.08 -61.74
C GLY A 74 67.78 -43.96 -61.33
N ASN A 75 68.15 -44.48 -60.16
CA ASN A 75 69.56 -44.47 -59.71
C ASN A 75 70.46 -45.39 -60.56
N ALA A 76 69.95 -46.54 -61.01
CA ALA A 76 70.69 -47.44 -61.88
C ALA A 76 70.85 -46.88 -63.31
N MET A 77 69.85 -46.13 -63.80
CA MET A 77 69.93 -45.46 -65.11
C MET A 77 70.90 -44.28 -65.07
N ALA A 78 70.86 -43.45 -64.01
CA ALA A 78 71.84 -42.38 -63.82
C ALA A 78 73.29 -42.91 -63.79
N ALA A 79 73.54 -43.95 -62.97
CA ALA A 79 74.87 -44.58 -62.89
C ALA A 79 75.31 -45.23 -64.22
N ALA A 80 74.36 -45.78 -65.01
CA ALA A 80 74.67 -46.36 -66.32
C ALA A 80 75.04 -45.31 -67.37
N LEU A 81 74.39 -44.14 -67.41
CA LEU A 81 74.73 -43.05 -68.34
C LEU A 81 76.11 -42.47 -68.06
N GLU A 82 76.49 -42.44 -66.79
CA GLU A 82 77.78 -41.97 -66.30
C GLU A 82 78.90 -42.95 -66.68
N ASN A 83 78.73 -44.24 -66.34
CA ASN A 83 79.80 -45.25 -66.42
C ASN A 83 79.84 -46.06 -67.74
N ASP A 84 78.75 -46.13 -68.52
CA ASP A 84 78.70 -46.87 -69.78
C ASP A 84 78.51 -45.91 -70.97
N ALA A 85 79.63 -45.62 -71.66
CA ALA A 85 79.65 -44.74 -72.83
C ALA A 85 78.85 -45.28 -74.02
N VAL A 86 78.75 -46.62 -74.19
CA VAL A 86 78.00 -47.23 -75.29
C VAL A 86 76.49 -47.14 -75.03
N PHE A 87 76.07 -47.33 -73.77
CA PHE A 87 74.69 -47.06 -73.36
C PHE A 87 74.33 -45.58 -73.49
N ARG A 88 75.21 -44.65 -73.06
CA ARG A 88 75.02 -43.21 -73.27
C ARG A 88 74.87 -42.85 -74.75
N GLN A 89 75.74 -43.37 -75.62
CA GLN A 89 75.65 -43.16 -77.08
C GLN A 89 74.34 -43.69 -77.67
N ARG A 90 73.83 -44.84 -77.22
CA ARG A 90 72.51 -45.36 -77.65
C ARG A 90 71.35 -44.46 -77.22
N ILE A 91 71.38 -43.94 -75.99
CA ILE A 91 70.35 -43.02 -75.50
C ILE A 91 70.47 -41.64 -76.21
N ALA A 92 71.68 -41.16 -76.48
CA ALA A 92 71.94 -39.95 -77.26
C ALA A 92 71.43 -40.07 -78.71
N GLY A 93 71.66 -41.22 -79.36
CA GLY A 93 71.10 -41.49 -80.70
C GLY A 93 69.57 -41.46 -80.71
N ARG A 94 68.92 -42.13 -79.74
CA ARG A 94 67.45 -42.07 -79.56
C ARG A 94 66.95 -40.65 -79.22
N LEU A 95 67.74 -39.83 -78.55
CA LEU A 95 67.39 -38.43 -78.27
C LEU A 95 67.50 -37.56 -79.53
N ARG A 96 68.53 -37.76 -80.37
CA ARG A 96 68.64 -37.13 -81.70
C ARG A 96 67.48 -37.52 -82.64
N GLU A 97 67.05 -38.78 -82.62
CA GLU A 97 65.85 -39.23 -83.37
C GLU A 97 64.55 -38.59 -82.86
N ALA A 98 64.41 -38.40 -81.54
CA ALA A 98 63.17 -37.90 -80.92
C ALA A 98 63.06 -36.37 -80.90
N GLN A 99 64.19 -35.66 -80.86
CA GLN A 99 64.28 -34.20 -80.71
C GLN A 99 65.44 -33.63 -81.55
N PRO A 100 65.40 -33.76 -82.90
CA PRO A 100 66.50 -33.36 -83.77
C PRO A 100 66.83 -31.87 -83.64
N GLU A 101 65.82 -30.99 -83.62
CA GLU A 101 66.00 -29.54 -83.49
C GLU A 101 66.75 -29.13 -82.20
N LEU A 102 66.45 -29.78 -81.07
CA LEU A 102 67.14 -29.51 -79.81
C LEU A 102 68.59 -30.04 -79.84
N ALA A 103 68.81 -31.20 -80.44
CA ALA A 103 70.15 -31.77 -80.54
C ALA A 103 71.04 -30.96 -81.48
N GLU A 104 70.55 -30.56 -82.66
CA GLU A 104 71.28 -29.67 -83.56
C GLU A 104 71.54 -28.30 -82.92
N ALA A 105 70.58 -27.72 -82.20
CA ALA A 105 70.79 -26.46 -81.47
C ALA A 105 71.87 -26.59 -80.37
N LEU A 106 71.91 -27.72 -79.66
CA LEU A 106 72.93 -28.01 -78.65
C LEU A 106 74.31 -28.32 -79.25
N ASP A 107 74.36 -29.10 -80.33
CA ASP A 107 75.60 -29.41 -81.06
C ASP A 107 76.21 -28.14 -81.72
N ASN A 108 75.38 -27.15 -82.08
CA ASN A 108 75.80 -25.82 -82.52
C ASN A 108 75.99 -24.80 -81.36
N GLY A 109 76.05 -25.26 -80.10
CA GLY A 109 76.31 -24.41 -78.92
C GLY A 109 75.26 -23.32 -78.64
N THR A 110 74.08 -23.37 -79.28
CA THR A 110 73.05 -22.32 -79.28
C THR A 110 71.74 -22.88 -78.67
N PRO A 111 71.67 -23.04 -77.34
CA PRO A 111 70.50 -23.65 -76.69
C PRO A 111 69.21 -22.85 -76.95
N PRO A 112 68.08 -23.49 -77.28
CA PRO A 112 66.83 -22.79 -77.55
C PRO A 112 66.27 -22.07 -76.32
N ALA A 113 66.20 -20.73 -76.36
CA ALA A 113 65.71 -19.89 -75.26
C ALA A 113 64.20 -20.06 -74.93
N ALA A 114 63.47 -20.87 -75.71
CA ALA A 114 62.07 -21.22 -75.47
C ALA A 114 61.87 -22.60 -74.80
N ALA A 115 62.95 -23.35 -74.54
CA ALA A 115 62.90 -24.63 -73.85
C ALA A 115 63.17 -24.47 -72.33
N ASP A 116 62.67 -25.41 -71.52
CA ASP A 116 62.96 -25.44 -70.08
C ASP A 116 64.48 -25.63 -69.85
N PRO A 117 65.18 -24.77 -69.09
CA PRO A 117 66.59 -24.93 -68.79
C PRO A 117 66.96 -26.31 -68.22
N LEU A 118 66.07 -26.96 -67.45
CA LEU A 118 66.27 -28.30 -66.92
C LEU A 118 66.20 -29.39 -68.00
N ASP A 119 65.40 -29.18 -69.05
CA ASP A 119 65.29 -30.07 -70.20
C ASP A 119 66.52 -29.91 -71.10
N VAL A 120 66.93 -28.68 -71.39
CA VAL A 120 68.15 -28.35 -72.14
C VAL A 120 69.38 -28.94 -71.44
N ALA A 121 69.50 -28.75 -70.12
CA ALA A 121 70.58 -29.34 -69.32
C ALA A 121 70.55 -30.88 -69.30
N ALA A 122 69.37 -31.49 -69.26
CA ALA A 122 69.24 -32.94 -69.28
C ALA A 122 69.59 -33.54 -70.65
N ALA A 123 69.23 -32.86 -71.74
CA ALA A 123 69.65 -33.22 -73.09
C ALA A 123 71.16 -33.04 -73.28
N ALA A 124 71.73 -31.91 -72.85
CA ALA A 124 73.17 -31.65 -72.90
C ALA A 124 73.99 -32.69 -72.10
N TYR A 125 73.51 -33.10 -70.92
CA TYR A 125 74.15 -34.18 -70.15
C TYR A 125 74.20 -35.50 -70.94
N VAL A 126 73.16 -35.85 -71.68
CA VAL A 126 73.11 -37.09 -72.48
C VAL A 126 73.95 -36.99 -73.75
N LEU A 127 73.86 -35.87 -74.48
CA LEU A 127 74.50 -35.66 -75.79
C LEU A 127 76.00 -35.37 -75.69
N ARG A 128 76.46 -34.71 -74.61
CA ARG A 128 77.85 -34.24 -74.42
C ARG A 128 78.38 -33.30 -75.53
N PRO A 129 77.65 -32.24 -75.95
CA PRO A 129 78.23 -31.18 -76.79
C PRO A 129 79.28 -30.37 -76.02
N GLU A 130 80.05 -29.52 -76.71
CA GLU A 130 80.99 -28.60 -76.06
C GLU A 130 80.26 -27.65 -75.07
N GLY A 131 80.84 -27.41 -73.90
CA GLY A 131 80.28 -26.54 -72.87
C GLY A 131 79.12 -27.14 -72.06
N TRP A 132 78.77 -28.42 -72.24
CA TRP A 132 77.60 -29.04 -71.59
C TRP A 132 77.62 -28.92 -70.06
N VAL A 133 78.79 -28.92 -69.41
CA VAL A 133 78.92 -28.78 -67.96
C VAL A 133 78.35 -27.42 -67.49
N LYS A 134 78.55 -26.35 -68.27
CA LYS A 134 78.07 -25.00 -67.96
C LYS A 134 76.55 -24.91 -68.03
N LEU A 135 75.94 -25.58 -69.02
CA LEU A 135 74.48 -25.65 -69.16
C LEU A 135 73.83 -26.39 -67.96
N VAL A 136 74.44 -27.50 -67.53
CA VAL A 136 73.98 -28.27 -66.34
C VAL A 136 74.12 -27.46 -65.05
N ALA A 137 75.21 -26.72 -64.88
CA ALA A 137 75.41 -25.85 -63.72
C ALA A 137 74.38 -24.71 -63.69
N ALA A 138 74.24 -23.95 -64.79
CA ALA A 138 73.34 -22.80 -64.87
C ALA A 138 71.86 -23.17 -64.61
N ALA A 139 71.37 -24.26 -65.22
CA ALA A 139 70.01 -24.75 -64.97
C ALA A 139 69.80 -25.26 -63.53
N GLY A 140 70.86 -25.79 -62.91
CA GLY A 140 70.85 -26.16 -61.49
C GLY A 140 70.70 -24.96 -60.56
N GLU A 141 71.47 -23.90 -60.82
CA GLU A 141 71.43 -22.65 -60.04
C GLU A 141 70.12 -21.88 -60.25
N GLU A 142 69.58 -21.84 -61.47
CA GLU A 142 68.27 -21.27 -61.79
C GLU A 142 67.15 -21.98 -61.02
N ALA A 143 67.10 -23.32 -61.11
CA ALA A 143 66.11 -24.12 -60.39
C ALA A 143 66.30 -24.08 -58.86
N GLN A 144 67.48 -23.74 -58.36
CA GLN A 144 67.72 -23.49 -56.93
C GLN A 144 67.25 -22.09 -56.51
N ARG A 145 67.49 -21.06 -57.32
CA ARG A 145 66.99 -19.69 -57.09
C ARG A 145 65.46 -19.64 -57.07
N ALA A 146 64.80 -20.18 -58.09
CA ALA A 146 63.33 -20.22 -58.16
C ALA A 146 62.70 -20.97 -56.96
N ARG A 147 63.32 -22.05 -56.46
CA ARG A 147 62.87 -22.75 -55.24
C ARG A 147 63.07 -21.91 -53.97
N ALA A 148 64.16 -21.15 -53.88
CA ALA A 148 64.44 -20.28 -52.74
C ALA A 148 63.51 -19.06 -52.71
N GLU A 149 63.18 -18.50 -53.87
CA GLU A 149 62.20 -17.42 -54.05
C GLU A 149 60.80 -17.90 -53.65
N GLN A 150 60.35 -19.06 -54.14
CA GLN A 150 59.06 -19.65 -53.76
C GLN A 150 58.96 -19.92 -52.26
N ALA A 151 59.98 -20.51 -51.65
CA ALA A 151 60.02 -20.74 -50.19
C ALA A 151 60.07 -19.41 -49.39
N GLY A 152 60.69 -18.36 -49.96
CA GLY A 152 60.67 -17.01 -49.41
C GLY A 152 59.26 -16.40 -49.43
N GLU A 153 58.57 -16.45 -50.58
CA GLU A 153 57.20 -15.97 -50.69
C GLU A 153 56.23 -16.73 -49.78
N GLU A 154 56.36 -18.05 -49.66
CA GLU A 154 55.55 -18.87 -48.75
C GLU A 154 55.79 -18.46 -47.28
N ALA A 155 57.05 -18.33 -46.86
CA ALA A 155 57.40 -17.87 -45.52
C ALA A 155 56.95 -16.43 -45.25
N GLU A 156 57.00 -15.51 -46.23
CA GLU A 156 56.48 -14.14 -46.07
C GLU A 156 54.95 -14.11 -45.94
N ARG A 157 54.23 -14.95 -46.68
CA ARG A 157 52.77 -15.10 -46.56
C ARG A 157 52.38 -15.67 -45.19
N GLU A 158 53.07 -16.70 -44.70
CA GLU A 158 52.86 -17.24 -43.36
C GLU A 158 53.19 -16.21 -42.27
N LEU A 159 54.31 -15.49 -42.38
CA LEU A 159 54.67 -14.41 -41.46
C LEU A 159 53.67 -13.25 -41.50
N ALA A 160 53.06 -12.94 -42.65
CA ALA A 160 51.99 -11.94 -42.74
C ALA A 160 50.73 -12.42 -42.02
N ALA A 161 50.26 -13.64 -42.28
CA ALA A 161 49.10 -14.24 -41.64
C ALA A 161 49.26 -14.33 -40.11
N LEU A 162 50.41 -14.82 -39.63
CA LEU A 162 50.71 -14.92 -38.20
C LEU A 162 50.83 -13.54 -37.52
N ARG A 163 51.31 -12.51 -38.24
CA ARG A 163 51.31 -11.12 -37.74
C ARG A 163 49.90 -10.55 -37.65
N GLU A 164 49.02 -10.88 -38.60
CA GLU A 164 47.62 -10.45 -38.56
C GLU A 164 46.85 -11.15 -37.43
N GLU A 165 46.95 -12.47 -37.31
CA GLU A 165 46.32 -13.23 -36.21
C GLU A 165 46.78 -12.70 -34.84
N LEU A 166 48.09 -12.48 -34.66
CA LEU A 166 48.67 -11.89 -33.46
C LEU A 166 48.19 -10.45 -33.22
N ALA A 167 47.90 -9.67 -34.27
CA ALA A 167 47.31 -8.34 -34.15
C ALA A 167 45.83 -8.41 -33.74
N GLN A 168 45.05 -9.32 -34.35
CA GLN A 168 43.63 -9.55 -34.03
C GLN A 168 43.47 -10.03 -32.57
N VAL A 169 44.25 -11.04 -32.13
CA VAL A 169 44.25 -11.53 -30.75
C VAL A 169 44.65 -10.43 -29.75
N ARG A 170 45.65 -9.60 -30.08
CA ARG A 170 46.02 -8.44 -29.24
C ARG A 170 44.95 -7.35 -29.22
N ALA A 171 44.20 -7.14 -30.30
CA ALA A 171 43.08 -6.20 -30.34
C ALA A 171 41.91 -6.71 -29.49
N GLN A 172 41.55 -7.98 -29.61
CA GLN A 172 40.51 -8.62 -28.81
C GLN A 172 40.84 -8.58 -27.31
N ALA A 173 42.06 -8.98 -26.93
CA ALA A 173 42.50 -8.94 -25.53
C ALA A 173 42.48 -7.52 -24.94
N ARG A 174 42.74 -6.48 -25.73
CA ARG A 174 42.59 -5.07 -25.32
C ARG A 174 41.13 -4.66 -25.17
N ALA A 175 40.26 -5.06 -26.09
CA ALA A 175 38.83 -4.76 -26.03
C ALA A 175 38.15 -5.42 -24.81
N ASP A 176 38.53 -6.66 -24.48
CA ASP A 176 38.01 -7.37 -23.32
C ASP A 176 38.60 -6.82 -22.00
N ALA A 177 39.86 -6.36 -21.99
CA ALA A 177 40.45 -5.67 -20.85
C ALA A 177 39.76 -4.33 -20.55
N GLU A 178 39.45 -3.52 -21.57
CA GLU A 178 38.72 -2.26 -21.36
C GLU A 178 37.24 -2.50 -21.02
N ARG A 179 36.58 -3.54 -21.57
CA ARG A 179 35.22 -3.94 -21.14
C ARG A 179 35.20 -4.32 -19.66
N THR A 180 36.03 -5.28 -19.25
CA THR A 180 36.08 -5.74 -17.86
C THR A 180 36.49 -4.65 -16.88
N ARG A 181 37.33 -3.70 -17.30
CA ARG A 181 37.63 -2.49 -16.53
C ARG A 181 36.40 -1.59 -16.37
N GLY A 182 35.66 -1.35 -17.45
CA GLY A 182 34.41 -0.59 -17.42
C GLY A 182 33.36 -1.21 -16.49
N ASP A 183 33.19 -2.54 -16.56
CA ASP A 183 32.29 -3.31 -15.71
C ASP A 183 32.69 -3.20 -14.23
N LEU A 184 33.99 -3.33 -13.91
CA LEU A 184 34.51 -3.16 -12.55
C LEU A 184 34.27 -1.75 -12.00
N ASP A 185 34.48 -0.70 -12.80
CA ASP A 185 34.26 0.68 -12.37
C ASP A 185 32.76 1.05 -12.32
N ALA A 186 31.88 0.36 -13.04
CA ALA A 186 30.44 0.43 -12.86
C ALA A 186 30.03 -0.22 -11.52
N LEU A 187 30.42 -1.48 -11.29
CA LEU A 187 30.13 -2.23 -10.06
C LEU A 187 30.67 -1.53 -8.80
N ARG A 188 31.83 -0.86 -8.88
CA ARG A 188 32.36 0.00 -7.80
C ARG A 188 31.41 1.16 -7.48
N LYS A 189 30.96 1.92 -8.49
CA LYS A 189 30.04 3.05 -8.31
C LYS A 189 28.68 2.59 -7.75
N GLU A 190 28.19 1.45 -8.21
CA GLU A 190 26.98 0.82 -7.67
C GLU A 190 27.15 0.42 -6.21
N ASN A 191 28.24 -0.28 -5.86
CA ASN A 191 28.53 -0.70 -4.50
C ASN A 191 28.63 0.51 -3.55
N GLU A 192 29.36 1.57 -3.93
CA GLU A 192 29.36 2.82 -3.17
C GLU A 192 27.96 3.43 -3.02
N SER A 193 27.13 3.39 -4.08
CA SER A 193 25.75 3.90 -4.03
C SER A 193 24.89 3.10 -3.04
N LEU A 194 25.05 1.78 -3.00
CA LEU A 194 24.37 0.87 -2.09
C LEU A 194 24.87 1.08 -0.66
N GLN A 195 26.17 1.26 -0.44
CA GLN A 195 26.72 1.65 0.85
C GLN A 195 26.19 3.02 1.33
N ARG A 196 26.09 4.02 0.44
CA ARG A 196 25.50 5.33 0.77
C ARG A 196 24.03 5.19 1.16
N LYS A 197 23.24 4.43 0.39
CA LYS A 197 21.83 4.11 0.70
C LYS A 197 21.68 3.38 2.04
N LEU A 198 22.50 2.35 2.29
CA LEU A 198 22.52 1.58 3.53
C LEU A 198 22.88 2.45 4.74
N ARG A 199 23.90 3.31 4.63
CA ARG A 199 24.25 4.26 5.69
C ARG A 199 23.13 5.27 5.98
N SER A 200 22.40 5.74 4.96
CA SER A 200 21.20 6.54 5.17
C SER A 200 20.14 5.74 5.92
N ALA A 201 19.73 4.59 5.40
CA ALA A 201 18.68 3.75 5.98
C ALA A 201 18.96 3.35 7.43
N LEU A 202 20.21 3.02 7.78
CA LEU A 202 20.61 2.76 9.17
C LEU A 202 20.54 4.02 10.05
N SER A 203 20.83 5.20 9.51
CA SER A 203 20.63 6.47 10.22
C SER A 203 19.14 6.82 10.38
N ASP A 204 18.30 6.47 9.40
CA ASP A 204 16.86 6.67 9.41
C ASP A 204 16.18 5.75 10.43
N VAL A 205 16.54 4.46 10.47
CA VAL A 205 16.13 3.51 11.51
C VAL A 205 16.57 4.00 12.89
N LYS A 206 17.84 4.41 13.06
CA LYS A 206 18.32 4.93 14.36
C LYS A 206 17.60 6.22 14.81
N ARG A 207 17.22 7.09 13.88
CA ARG A 207 16.36 8.27 14.16
C ARG A 207 14.94 7.85 14.55
N GLY A 208 14.35 6.89 13.82
CA GLY A 208 13.04 6.32 14.13
C GLY A 208 12.99 5.67 15.51
N GLU A 209 13.98 4.86 15.87
CA GLU A 209 14.13 4.28 17.20
C GLU A 209 14.24 5.35 18.30
N ALA A 210 15.06 6.39 18.08
CA ALA A 210 15.20 7.48 19.05
C ALA A 210 13.89 8.24 19.25
N ALA A 211 13.15 8.52 18.17
CA ALA A 211 11.84 9.15 18.22
C ALA A 211 10.80 8.24 18.92
N ALA A 212 10.79 6.93 18.64
CA ALA A 212 9.90 5.97 19.28
C ALA A 212 10.19 5.84 20.79
N ARG A 213 11.47 5.81 21.20
CA ARG A 213 11.86 5.82 22.63
C ARG A 213 11.43 7.11 23.33
N LYS A 214 11.55 8.26 22.67
CA LYS A 214 11.07 9.55 23.19
C LYS A 214 9.55 9.57 23.35
N ALA A 215 8.81 9.16 22.32
CA ALA A 215 7.34 9.08 22.37
C ALA A 215 6.85 8.10 23.45
N ALA A 216 7.52 6.96 23.63
CA ALA A 216 7.21 6.01 24.70
C ALA A 216 7.43 6.61 26.10
N ALA A 217 8.53 7.36 26.30
CA ALA A 217 8.77 8.07 27.56
C ALA A 217 7.77 9.20 27.82
N GLU A 218 7.34 9.92 26.78
CA GLU A 218 6.30 10.95 26.86
C GLU A 218 4.94 10.32 27.23
N VAL A 219 4.54 9.24 26.57
CA VAL A 219 3.31 8.48 26.92
C VAL A 219 3.36 7.97 28.36
N GLU A 220 4.49 7.46 28.83
CA GLU A 220 4.61 6.96 30.20
C GLU A 220 4.61 8.07 31.25
N SER A 221 5.19 9.25 30.94
CA SER A 221 5.08 10.42 31.82
C SER A 221 3.64 10.95 31.92
N VAL A 222 2.88 10.95 30.82
CA VAL A 222 1.45 11.32 30.80
C VAL A 222 0.61 10.31 31.59
N ARG A 223 0.90 9.01 31.46
CA ARG A 223 0.26 7.96 32.29
C ARG A 223 0.57 8.13 33.77
N ALA A 224 1.82 8.41 34.13
CA ALA A 224 2.22 8.64 35.51
C ALA A 224 1.51 9.88 36.09
N ALA A 225 1.46 10.99 35.35
CA ALA A 225 0.73 12.20 35.74
C ALA A 225 -0.77 11.91 35.95
N ALA A 226 -1.45 11.29 34.97
CA ALA A 226 -2.87 10.95 35.06
C ALA A 226 -3.16 9.96 36.21
N ALA A 227 -2.24 9.05 36.53
CA ALA A 227 -2.36 8.15 37.67
C ALA A 227 -2.23 8.89 39.02
N GLN A 228 -1.36 9.91 39.11
CA GLN A 228 -1.27 10.77 40.30
C GLN A 228 -2.51 11.66 40.44
N GLU A 229 -2.95 12.33 39.36
CA GLU A 229 -4.18 13.14 39.34
C GLU A 229 -5.40 12.32 39.77
N LYS A 230 -5.55 11.10 39.23
CA LYS A 230 -6.59 10.17 39.66
C LYS A 230 -6.46 9.81 41.14
N THR A 231 -5.25 9.56 41.64
CA THR A 231 -5.03 9.20 43.06
C THR A 231 -5.40 10.37 43.99
N VAL A 232 -5.07 11.61 43.61
CA VAL A 232 -5.51 12.82 44.31
C VAL A 232 -7.03 12.93 44.29
N ALA A 233 -7.65 12.86 43.11
CA ALA A 233 -9.11 12.94 42.96
C ALA A 233 -9.87 11.84 43.71
N ASP A 234 -9.38 10.59 43.71
CA ASP A 234 -9.93 9.49 44.51
C ASP A 234 -9.79 9.77 46.03
N SER A 235 -8.71 10.44 46.47
CA SER A 235 -8.53 10.83 47.87
C SER A 235 -9.46 11.98 48.29
N GLU A 236 -9.64 12.99 47.42
CA GLU A 236 -10.55 14.11 47.65
C GLU A 236 -12.00 13.65 47.63
N ALA A 237 -12.38 12.77 46.69
CA ALA A 237 -13.71 12.16 46.65
C ALA A 237 -14.02 11.35 47.92
N ARG A 238 -13.04 10.65 48.50
CA ARG A 238 -13.18 9.97 49.81
C ARG A 238 -13.35 10.98 50.94
N ARG A 239 -12.55 12.06 50.98
CA ARG A 239 -12.62 13.11 51.99
C ARG A 239 -13.96 13.88 51.95
N LEU A 240 -14.44 14.21 50.75
CA LEU A 240 -15.73 14.85 50.53
C LEU A 240 -16.89 13.94 50.94
N LYS A 241 -16.86 12.65 50.58
CA LYS A 241 -17.86 11.67 51.05
C LYS A 241 -17.89 11.57 52.58
N ALA A 242 -16.72 11.47 53.23
CA ALA A 242 -16.62 11.47 54.69
C ALA A 242 -17.22 12.74 55.32
N ARG A 243 -16.92 13.92 54.74
CA ARG A 243 -17.48 15.20 55.22
C ARG A 243 -18.99 15.31 55.00
N VAL A 244 -19.51 14.77 53.90
CA VAL A 244 -20.98 14.67 53.67
C VAL A 244 -21.61 13.83 54.77
N THR A 245 -21.10 12.60 55.03
CA THR A 245 -21.65 11.74 56.09
C THR A 245 -21.54 12.35 57.49
N GLU A 246 -20.49 13.13 57.76
CA GLU A 246 -20.34 13.87 59.02
C GLU A 246 -21.39 14.99 59.15
N VAL A 247 -21.62 15.76 58.07
CA VAL A 247 -22.62 16.83 58.04
C VAL A 247 -24.04 16.25 58.13
N GLU A 248 -24.33 15.15 57.45
CA GLU A 248 -25.60 14.43 57.54
C GLU A 248 -25.87 13.93 58.96
N ALA A 249 -24.88 13.31 59.61
CA ALA A 249 -24.97 12.89 61.01
C ALA A 249 -25.18 14.08 61.96
N SER A 250 -24.51 15.22 61.73
CA SER A 250 -24.69 16.44 62.53
C SER A 250 -26.09 17.07 62.36
N LEU A 251 -26.65 17.01 61.14
CA LEU A 251 -28.00 17.45 60.82
C LEU A 251 -29.05 16.53 61.44
N GLU A 252 -28.83 15.22 61.43
CA GLU A 252 -29.66 14.28 62.18
C GLU A 252 -29.62 14.53 63.68
N ALA A 253 -28.44 14.71 64.28
CA ALA A 253 -28.31 15.03 65.70
C ALA A 253 -29.04 16.34 66.06
N SER A 254 -28.88 17.38 65.23
CA SER A 254 -29.60 18.66 65.40
C SER A 254 -31.12 18.50 65.26
N ARG A 255 -31.59 17.67 64.32
CA ARG A 255 -33.02 17.34 64.16
C ARG A 255 -33.56 16.53 65.33
N ARG A 256 -32.78 15.61 65.91
CA ARG A 256 -33.14 14.84 67.12
C ARG A 256 -33.25 15.78 68.33
N ALA A 257 -32.22 16.58 68.60
CA ALA A 257 -32.24 17.59 69.66
C ALA A 257 -33.39 18.62 69.50
N THR A 258 -33.72 19.03 68.26
CA THR A 258 -34.87 19.92 68.01
C THR A 258 -36.21 19.22 68.27
N ARG A 259 -36.34 17.92 67.96
CA ARG A 259 -37.53 17.11 68.28
C ARG A 259 -37.66 16.85 69.78
N GLU A 260 -36.55 16.61 70.46
CA GLU A 260 -36.50 16.41 71.91
C GLU A 260 -36.88 17.71 72.64
N GLY A 261 -36.26 18.84 72.26
CA GLY A 261 -36.63 20.17 72.76
C GLY A 261 -38.10 20.48 72.54
N ARG A 262 -38.61 20.28 71.31
CA ARG A 262 -40.05 20.41 71.03
C ARG A 262 -40.90 19.45 71.83
N SER A 263 -40.48 18.21 72.08
CA SER A 263 -41.26 17.27 72.90
C SER A 263 -41.38 17.71 74.36
N VAL A 264 -40.39 18.43 74.88
CA VAL A 264 -40.44 19.06 76.22
C VAL A 264 -41.32 20.32 76.20
N GLU A 265 -41.25 21.13 75.14
CA GLU A 265 -42.14 22.27 74.94
C GLU A 265 -43.60 21.83 74.73
N ASP A 266 -43.85 20.78 73.95
CA ASP A 266 -45.15 20.14 73.71
C ASP A 266 -45.69 19.49 74.99
N MET A 267 -44.85 18.85 75.81
CA MET A 267 -45.25 18.33 77.12
C MET A 267 -45.65 19.47 78.07
N ARG A 268 -44.89 20.58 78.08
CA ARG A 268 -45.22 21.77 78.88
C ARG A 268 -46.47 22.48 78.36
N LEU A 269 -46.62 22.62 77.05
CA LEU A 269 -47.79 23.17 76.37
C LEU A 269 -49.01 22.29 76.65
N ARG A 270 -48.87 20.97 76.64
CA ARG A 270 -49.92 20.02 77.01
C ARG A 270 -50.32 20.15 78.47
N LEU A 271 -49.39 20.26 79.42
CA LEU A 271 -49.74 20.53 80.83
C LEU A 271 -50.46 21.88 81.02
N LEU A 272 -50.07 22.91 80.26
CA LEU A 272 -50.77 24.20 80.26
C LEU A 272 -52.14 24.13 79.58
N LEU A 273 -52.27 23.36 78.50
CA LEU A 273 -53.56 23.12 77.83
C LEU A 273 -54.48 22.26 78.66
N ASP A 274 -53.99 21.21 79.31
CA ASP A 274 -54.76 20.34 80.19
C ASP A 274 -55.26 21.15 81.40
N THR A 275 -54.44 22.00 82.03
CA THR A 275 -54.92 22.90 83.11
C THR A 275 -55.92 23.97 82.64
N VAL A 276 -55.78 24.50 81.41
CA VAL A 276 -56.78 25.40 80.81
C VAL A 276 -58.05 24.66 80.37
N LEU A 277 -57.95 23.40 79.94
CA LEU A 277 -59.07 22.54 79.57
C LEU A 277 -59.81 22.04 80.80
N ASP A 278 -59.14 21.78 81.92
CA ASP A 278 -59.77 21.48 83.21
C ASP A 278 -60.49 22.70 83.76
N ALA A 279 -59.88 23.90 83.66
CA ALA A 279 -60.55 25.15 84.00
C ALA A 279 -61.77 25.42 83.09
N ALA A 280 -61.65 25.18 81.78
CA ALA A 280 -62.73 25.33 80.82
C ALA A 280 -63.81 24.24 80.97
N GLN A 281 -63.46 23.02 81.38
CA GLN A 281 -64.42 21.97 81.71
C GLN A 281 -65.14 22.27 83.02
N GLY A 282 -64.45 22.80 84.04
CA GLY A 282 -65.07 23.33 85.25
C GLY A 282 -66.09 24.41 84.92
N LEU A 283 -65.67 25.43 84.15
CA LEU A 283 -66.54 26.51 83.68
C LEU A 283 -67.71 25.99 82.80
N ARG A 284 -67.48 25.00 81.94
CA ARG A 284 -68.53 24.35 81.13
C ARG A 284 -69.48 23.46 81.95
N ARG A 285 -69.04 22.98 83.12
CA ARG A 285 -69.85 22.19 84.05
C ARG A 285 -70.73 23.08 84.95
N GLU A 286 -70.26 24.29 85.25
CA GLU A 286 -71.06 25.38 85.84
C GLU A 286 -72.06 25.98 84.82
N LEU A 287 -71.73 26.01 83.51
CA LEU A 287 -72.53 26.69 82.47
C LEU A 287 -73.33 25.77 81.51
N ALA A 288 -73.18 24.45 81.60
CA ALA A 288 -74.04 23.42 80.98
C ALA A 288 -74.36 23.54 79.46
N LEU A 289 -73.35 23.52 78.57
CA LEU A 289 -73.54 23.61 77.10
C LEU A 289 -73.02 22.40 76.28
N PRO A 290 -73.83 21.77 75.40
CA PRO A 290 -73.40 20.73 74.43
C PRO A 290 -72.84 21.31 73.10
N PRO A 291 -72.10 20.52 72.29
CA PRO A 291 -71.57 20.92 70.97
C PRO A 291 -72.57 20.63 69.82
N ALA A 292 -72.24 21.03 68.58
CA ALA A 292 -73.13 20.95 67.41
C ALA A 292 -72.45 20.41 66.13
N ASP A 293 -73.22 19.72 65.29
CA ASP A 293 -72.76 18.89 64.16
C ASP A 293 -73.19 19.44 62.78
N THR A 294 -72.69 20.60 62.33
CA THR A 294 -73.02 21.14 60.99
C THR A 294 -71.95 22.08 60.42
N HIS A 295 -71.88 22.19 59.08
CA HIS A 295 -70.83 22.93 58.38
C HIS A 295 -71.37 23.88 57.28
N PRO A 296 -70.67 24.99 56.95
CA PRO A 296 -71.29 26.09 56.18
C PRO A 296 -71.55 25.78 54.71
N ALA A 297 -70.69 24.99 54.06
CA ALA A 297 -70.82 24.66 52.63
C ALA A 297 -71.95 23.65 52.33
N ASP A 298 -72.85 23.40 53.28
CA ASP A 298 -74.10 22.63 53.14
C ASP A 298 -75.34 23.55 53.08
N THR A 299 -75.13 24.87 53.04
CA THR A 299 -76.20 25.90 53.05
C THR A 299 -76.54 26.50 51.68
N VAL A 300 -75.90 26.02 50.59
CA VAL A 300 -76.17 26.46 49.22
C VAL A 300 -77.09 25.46 48.52
N ASP A 301 -78.24 25.92 48.03
CA ASP A 301 -79.33 25.07 47.51
C ASP A 301 -79.06 24.44 46.14
N ALA A 302 -78.25 23.37 46.14
CA ALA A 302 -78.00 22.45 45.02
C ALA A 302 -77.74 21.01 45.54
N VAL A 303 -78.05 20.00 44.72
CA VAL A 303 -78.13 18.59 45.18
C VAL A 303 -76.76 17.90 45.29
N ALA A 304 -76.32 17.53 46.50
CA ALA A 304 -75.14 16.69 46.75
C ALA A 304 -75.11 16.03 48.17
N PRO A 305 -74.38 14.90 48.37
CA PRO A 305 -73.97 14.38 49.70
C PRO A 305 -72.48 14.69 50.05
N GLY A 306 -72.11 14.75 51.35
CA GLY A 306 -70.77 15.12 51.87
C GLY A 306 -70.04 14.03 52.72
N LYS A 307 -69.08 14.26 53.65
CA LYS A 307 -68.13 15.34 54.11
C LYS A 307 -67.44 14.81 55.44
N MET A 308 -66.44 15.32 56.18
CA MET A 308 -65.40 16.40 56.18
C MET A 308 -64.37 16.13 57.34
N THR A 309 -63.13 16.64 57.51
CA THR A 309 -62.05 17.02 56.53
C THR A 309 -60.57 16.97 57.10
N PRO A 310 -59.97 17.94 57.86
CA PRO A 310 -58.55 18.33 57.58
C PRO A 310 -57.59 18.81 58.72
N LYS A 311 -56.30 19.04 58.36
CA LYS A 311 -55.27 20.03 58.84
C LYS A 311 -53.94 19.80 58.05
N ASP A 312 -52.87 20.62 57.94
CA ASP A 312 -52.52 22.07 58.00
C ASP A 312 -51.05 22.21 57.43
N ILE A 313 -50.37 23.33 57.07
CA ILE A 313 -50.59 24.63 56.36
C ILE A 313 -49.16 25.18 55.99
N ALA A 314 -48.85 25.63 54.74
CA ALA A 314 -47.85 26.68 54.37
C ALA A 314 -47.51 26.75 52.84
N THR A 315 -47.01 27.91 52.34
CA THR A 315 -46.99 28.25 50.88
C THR A 315 -45.76 29.06 50.42
N ARG A 316 -45.36 28.96 49.14
CA ARG A 316 -44.62 29.99 48.35
C ARG A 316 -44.95 29.90 46.85
N ALA A 317 -44.57 30.89 46.04
CA ALA A 317 -45.18 31.18 44.73
C ALA A 317 -44.25 31.14 43.50
N LEU A 318 -44.82 30.86 42.33
CA LEU A 318 -44.25 30.92 40.97
C LEU A 318 -45.29 31.51 39.98
N SER A 319 -44.89 31.79 38.73
CA SER A 319 -45.59 32.71 37.81
C SER A 319 -46.76 32.14 36.97
N GLU A 320 -47.62 33.05 36.51
CA GLU A 320 -49.00 32.80 36.05
C GLU A 320 -49.20 32.07 34.69
N THR A 321 -48.13 31.62 34.03
CA THR A 321 -48.22 31.09 32.64
C THR A 321 -47.66 29.67 32.44
N ASP A 322 -47.16 29.03 33.49
CA ASP A 322 -46.69 27.64 33.46
C ASP A 322 -47.84 26.67 33.81
N PRO A 323 -48.14 25.64 33.00
CA PRO A 323 -49.02 24.54 33.41
C PRO A 323 -48.66 23.89 34.76
N ALA A 324 -47.39 23.91 35.17
CA ALA A 324 -46.96 23.41 36.48
C ALA A 324 -47.53 24.22 37.66
N LEU A 325 -47.95 25.47 37.44
CA LEU A 325 -48.68 26.25 38.46
C LEU A 325 -50.04 25.60 38.77
N LEU A 326 -50.74 25.07 37.76
CA LEU A 326 -52.02 24.39 37.98
C LEU A 326 -51.83 23.09 38.76
N ASP A 327 -50.79 22.31 38.44
CA ASP A 327 -50.42 21.13 39.24
C ASP A 327 -50.08 21.51 40.69
N GLN A 328 -49.31 22.58 40.92
CA GLN A 328 -48.99 23.07 42.28
C GLN A 328 -50.23 23.54 43.05
N LEU A 329 -51.20 24.16 42.38
CA LEU A 329 -52.45 24.61 43.01
C LEU A 329 -53.40 23.45 43.33
N LEU A 330 -53.47 22.44 42.46
CA LEU A 330 -54.28 21.24 42.69
C LEU A 330 -53.67 20.27 43.70
N ALA A 331 -52.36 20.34 43.92
CA ALA A 331 -51.66 19.62 44.99
C ALA A 331 -51.86 20.22 46.39
N LEU A 332 -52.58 21.35 46.53
CA LEU A 332 -52.91 21.92 47.84
C LEU A 332 -54.02 21.09 48.52
N PRO A 333 -53.94 20.82 49.83
CA PRO A 333 -54.93 20.01 50.52
C PRO A 333 -56.32 20.67 50.49
N GLN A 334 -57.33 19.89 50.07
CA GLN A 334 -58.71 20.35 49.83
C GLN A 334 -58.85 21.46 48.77
N ALA A 335 -57.90 21.59 47.85
CA ALA A 335 -58.05 22.45 46.68
C ALA A 335 -59.39 22.19 45.97
N HIS A 336 -60.05 23.26 45.54
CA HIS A 336 -61.33 23.20 44.85
C HIS A 336 -61.21 23.83 43.47
N LEU A 337 -61.32 23.01 42.43
CA LEU A 337 -61.29 23.43 41.04
C LEU A 337 -62.72 23.63 40.53
N VAL A 338 -63.13 24.89 40.36
CA VAL A 338 -64.38 25.24 39.68
C VAL A 338 -64.05 25.49 38.20
N VAL A 339 -64.77 24.82 37.29
CA VAL A 339 -64.50 24.84 35.86
C VAL A 339 -65.71 25.36 35.11
N ASP A 340 -65.53 26.42 34.34
CA ASP A 340 -66.50 26.93 33.38
C ASP A 340 -66.50 26.04 32.13
N GLY A 341 -67.50 25.16 32.07
CA GLY A 341 -67.54 24.06 31.13
C GLY A 341 -67.58 24.52 29.67
N TYR A 342 -68.40 25.51 29.34
CA TYR A 342 -68.53 25.96 27.95
C TYR A 342 -67.40 26.88 27.52
N ASN A 343 -66.86 27.76 28.37
CA ASN A 343 -65.68 28.55 27.99
C ASN A 343 -64.45 27.65 27.77
N VAL A 344 -64.27 26.59 28.58
CA VAL A 344 -63.21 25.60 28.34
C VAL A 344 -63.44 24.81 27.06
N THR A 345 -64.66 24.31 26.79
CA THR A 345 -64.87 23.48 25.58
C THR A 345 -64.92 24.29 24.29
N LYS A 346 -65.50 25.49 24.28
CA LYS A 346 -65.48 26.41 23.13
C LYS A 346 -64.04 26.85 22.80
N THR A 347 -63.16 26.98 23.80
CA THR A 347 -61.71 27.21 23.61
C THR A 347 -60.97 25.99 23.07
N GLY A 348 -61.28 24.78 23.57
CA GLY A 348 -60.49 23.57 23.29
C GLY A 348 -60.93 22.74 22.08
N TYR A 349 -62.23 22.60 21.86
CA TYR A 349 -62.81 21.64 20.91
C TYR A 349 -63.99 22.23 20.09
N PRO A 350 -63.88 23.45 19.53
CA PRO A 350 -65.02 24.20 18.97
C PRO A 350 -65.77 23.50 17.82
N THR A 351 -65.11 22.59 17.11
CA THR A 351 -65.69 21.83 15.98
C THR A 351 -66.47 20.58 16.40
N MET A 352 -66.55 20.25 17.69
CA MET A 352 -67.30 19.08 18.18
C MET A 352 -68.73 19.46 18.59
N PRO A 353 -69.74 18.57 18.44
CA PRO A 353 -71.07 18.76 19.02
C PRO A 353 -71.04 18.93 20.54
N LEU A 354 -71.93 19.74 21.10
CA LEU A 354 -71.91 20.14 22.52
C LEU A 354 -71.89 18.95 23.49
N ASP A 355 -72.66 17.89 23.26
CA ASP A 355 -72.67 16.72 24.17
C ASP A 355 -71.32 15.98 24.17
N LYS A 356 -70.65 15.92 23.00
CA LYS A 356 -69.29 15.36 22.87
C LYS A 356 -68.25 16.29 23.51
N GLN A 357 -68.44 17.61 23.43
CA GLN A 357 -67.63 18.58 24.16
C GLN A 357 -67.72 18.35 25.68
N ARG A 358 -68.93 18.29 26.25
CA ARG A 358 -69.14 18.08 27.70
C ARG A 358 -68.52 16.76 28.16
N LEU A 359 -68.79 15.66 27.46
CA LEU A 359 -68.21 14.33 27.77
C LEU A 359 -66.68 14.33 27.74
N ARG A 360 -66.06 14.99 26.74
CA ARG A 360 -64.60 15.08 26.62
C ARG A 360 -63.96 15.86 27.77
N LEU A 361 -64.56 16.99 28.17
CA LEU A 361 -64.08 17.76 29.33
C LEU A 361 -64.23 16.98 30.64
N LEU A 362 -65.42 16.41 30.88
CA LEU A 362 -65.69 15.66 32.12
C LEU A 362 -64.79 14.42 32.25
N GLY A 363 -64.49 13.72 31.14
CA GLY A 363 -63.53 12.62 31.13
C GLY A 363 -62.12 13.05 31.53
N GLY A 364 -61.63 14.17 30.99
CA GLY A 364 -60.34 14.73 31.38
C GLY A 364 -60.29 15.17 32.84
N LEU A 365 -61.32 15.85 33.32
CA LEU A 365 -61.43 16.25 34.74
C LEU A 365 -61.49 15.04 35.69
N ALA A 366 -62.10 13.92 35.27
CA ALA A 366 -62.11 12.69 36.07
C ALA A 366 -60.71 12.13 36.31
N VAL A 367 -59.87 12.10 35.27
CA VAL A 367 -58.47 11.67 35.37
C VAL A 367 -57.68 12.63 36.25
N LEU A 368 -57.91 13.95 36.09
CA LEU A 368 -57.22 14.97 36.91
C LEU A 368 -57.62 14.92 38.38
N ALA A 369 -58.91 14.67 38.69
CA ALA A 369 -59.40 14.47 40.05
C ALA A 369 -58.78 13.21 40.69
N ALA A 370 -58.72 12.10 39.95
CA ALA A 370 -58.08 10.87 40.41
C ALA A 370 -56.56 11.00 40.63
N GLN A 371 -55.88 11.89 39.87
CA GLN A 371 -54.45 12.17 40.03
C GLN A 371 -54.13 13.12 41.20
N THR A 372 -55.01 14.09 41.49
CA THR A 372 -54.70 15.20 42.41
C THR A 372 -55.42 15.11 43.76
N GLY A 373 -56.57 14.43 43.82
CA GLY A 373 -57.43 14.42 45.00
C GLY A 373 -58.15 15.75 45.28
N ALA A 374 -58.00 16.75 44.41
CA ALA A 374 -58.71 18.02 44.51
C ALA A 374 -60.21 17.83 44.26
N GLU A 375 -61.05 18.59 44.97
CA GLU A 375 -62.49 18.63 44.69
C GLU A 375 -62.70 19.34 43.34
N MET A 376 -63.44 18.73 42.41
CA MET A 376 -63.69 19.33 41.10
C MET A 376 -65.18 19.59 40.91
N THR A 377 -65.53 20.78 40.40
CA THR A 377 -66.90 21.21 40.10
C THR A 377 -66.96 21.80 38.71
N CYS A 378 -67.50 21.07 37.75
CA CYS A 378 -67.74 21.59 36.40
C CYS A 378 -69.13 22.23 36.34
N VAL A 379 -69.20 23.50 35.95
CA VAL A 379 -70.44 24.26 35.78
C VAL A 379 -70.74 24.41 34.29
N PHE A 380 -71.95 24.09 33.86
CA PHE A 380 -72.45 24.37 32.52
C PHE A 380 -73.65 25.31 32.58
N ASP A 381 -73.83 26.13 31.53
CA ASP A 381 -75.00 26.99 31.43
C ASP A 381 -76.26 26.16 31.12
N GLY A 382 -77.31 26.33 31.93
CA GLY A 382 -78.60 25.67 31.79
C GLY A 382 -79.43 26.16 30.60
N ALA A 383 -79.17 27.36 30.07
CA ALA A 383 -79.95 27.96 28.99
C ALA A 383 -79.78 27.26 27.63
N GLU A 384 -78.65 26.55 27.41
CA GLU A 384 -78.40 25.76 26.19
C GLU A 384 -79.02 24.33 26.25
N LEU A 385 -79.87 23.99 27.24
CA LEU A 385 -80.45 22.65 27.41
C LEU A 385 -81.96 22.57 27.10
N ALA A 386 -82.28 21.89 25.98
CA ALA A 386 -83.67 21.62 25.57
C ALA A 386 -84.33 20.43 26.30
N ALA A 387 -83.59 19.63 27.07
CA ALA A 387 -84.09 18.49 27.83
C ALA A 387 -83.16 18.16 29.03
N PRO A 388 -83.65 17.47 30.08
CA PRO A 388 -82.81 17.02 31.19
C PRO A 388 -81.75 16.03 30.74
N VAL A 389 -80.48 16.42 30.82
CA VAL A 389 -79.35 15.57 30.40
C VAL A 389 -78.94 14.63 31.53
N LEU A 390 -79.25 13.33 31.36
CA LEU A 390 -78.84 12.24 32.24
C LEU A 390 -77.36 11.88 32.05
N LEU A 391 -76.46 12.79 32.43
CA LEU A 391 -75.04 12.50 32.59
C LEU A 391 -74.80 11.86 33.96
N ALA A 392 -74.33 10.61 33.98
CA ALA A 392 -73.70 10.05 35.18
C ALA A 392 -72.34 10.76 35.39
N PRO A 393 -72.15 11.54 36.46
CA PRO A 393 -70.91 12.27 36.67
C PRO A 393 -69.75 11.28 36.95
N PRO A 394 -68.57 11.47 36.34
CA PRO A 394 -67.39 10.67 36.68
C PRO A 394 -67.01 10.80 38.15
N ARG A 395 -66.49 9.71 38.75
CA ARG A 395 -66.03 9.71 40.14
C ARG A 395 -64.97 10.81 40.35
N GLY A 396 -65.19 11.66 41.35
CA GLY A 396 -64.31 12.79 41.68
C GLY A 396 -64.72 14.14 41.09
N VAL A 397 -65.71 14.20 40.19
CA VAL A 397 -66.16 15.47 39.57
C VAL A 397 -67.64 15.72 39.87
N ARG A 398 -67.95 16.76 40.63
CA ARG A 398 -69.31 17.30 40.75
C ARG A 398 -69.65 18.05 39.45
N VAL A 399 -70.86 17.84 38.92
CA VAL A 399 -71.35 18.53 37.73
C VAL A 399 -72.59 19.33 38.12
N LEU A 400 -72.58 20.62 37.82
CA LEU A 400 -73.69 21.54 38.10
C LEU A 400 -74.15 22.20 36.79
N PHE A 401 -75.45 22.42 36.68
CA PHE A 401 -76.06 23.22 35.63
C PHE A 401 -76.71 24.45 36.28
N SER A 402 -76.60 25.62 35.65
CA SER A 402 -77.28 26.80 36.18
C SER A 402 -78.80 26.68 36.10
N LYS A 403 -79.52 27.26 37.07
CA LYS A 403 -81.00 27.32 37.07
C LYS A 403 -81.44 28.28 35.95
N PRO A 404 -82.55 28.05 35.22
CA PRO A 404 -83.02 28.95 34.17
C PRO A 404 -83.13 30.40 34.67
N GLY A 405 -82.55 31.35 33.93
CA GLY A 405 -82.44 32.76 34.34
C GLY A 405 -81.19 33.12 35.15
N VAL A 406 -80.31 32.16 35.46
CA VAL A 406 -79.00 32.39 36.08
C VAL A 406 -77.90 31.92 35.12
N THR A 407 -76.91 32.76 34.84
CA THR A 407 -75.76 32.39 34.01
C THR A 407 -74.81 31.46 34.76
N ALA A 408 -74.01 30.67 34.02
CA ALA A 408 -72.94 29.88 34.62
C ALA A 408 -71.99 30.76 35.47
N ASP A 409 -71.67 31.96 35.00
CA ASP A 409 -70.77 32.93 35.62
C ASP A 409 -71.19 33.35 37.04
N GLU A 410 -72.47 33.67 37.25
CA GLU A 410 -72.95 34.05 38.56
C GLU A 410 -73.09 32.84 39.49
N LEU A 411 -73.37 31.65 38.97
CA LEU A 411 -73.29 30.42 39.78
C LEU A 411 -71.84 30.12 40.21
N ILE A 412 -70.85 30.34 39.35
CA ILE A 412 -69.42 30.23 39.69
C ILE A 412 -69.05 31.26 40.78
N ARG A 413 -69.51 32.51 40.67
CA ARG A 413 -69.32 33.54 41.70
C ARG A 413 -69.99 33.18 43.03
N GLN A 414 -71.19 32.60 43.00
CA GLN A 414 -71.89 32.13 44.20
C GLN A 414 -71.16 30.97 44.87
N LEU A 415 -70.68 29.98 44.12
CA LEU A 415 -69.86 28.88 44.64
C LEU A 415 -68.59 29.41 45.33
N VAL A 416 -67.86 30.31 44.68
CA VAL A 416 -66.64 30.91 45.25
C VAL A 416 -66.93 31.71 46.53
N ARG A 417 -68.03 32.47 46.58
CA ARG A 417 -68.43 33.24 47.78
C ARG A 417 -68.92 32.36 48.94
N ALA A 418 -69.34 31.12 48.66
CA ALA A 418 -69.80 30.17 49.67
C ALA A 418 -68.69 29.30 50.26
N GLU A 419 -67.55 29.19 49.59
CA GLU A 419 -66.38 28.49 50.12
C GLU A 419 -65.74 29.29 51.27
N PRO A 420 -65.31 28.64 52.38
CA PRO A 420 -64.75 29.36 53.53
C PRO A 420 -63.47 30.14 53.21
N PRO A 421 -63.31 31.37 53.72
CA PRO A 421 -62.10 32.16 53.51
C PRO A 421 -60.86 31.43 54.05
N GLY A 422 -59.91 31.16 53.16
CA GLY A 422 -58.71 30.36 53.46
C GLY A 422 -58.65 29.02 52.70
N ARG A 423 -59.75 28.54 52.14
CA ARG A 423 -59.74 27.37 51.24
C ARG A 423 -59.05 27.72 49.90
N PRO A 424 -58.16 26.87 49.35
CA PRO A 424 -57.60 27.10 48.02
C PRO A 424 -58.63 26.84 46.91
N VAL A 425 -59.34 27.88 46.47
CA VAL A 425 -60.27 27.81 45.33
C VAL A 425 -59.58 28.28 44.05
N VAL A 426 -59.72 27.51 42.98
CA VAL A 426 -59.15 27.76 41.64
C VAL A 426 -60.31 27.77 40.64
N VAL A 427 -60.41 28.83 39.84
CA VAL A 427 -61.50 28.99 38.86
C VAL A 427 -60.92 29.00 37.47
N VAL A 428 -61.38 28.10 36.60
CA VAL A 428 -60.96 28.04 35.20
C VAL A 428 -62.04 28.62 34.31
N SER A 429 -61.74 29.73 33.63
CA SER A 429 -62.54 30.31 32.55
C SER A 429 -61.64 31.10 31.58
N THR A 430 -62.21 31.57 30.47
CA THR A 430 -61.61 32.57 29.57
C THR A 430 -62.23 33.95 29.74
N ASP A 431 -63.34 34.08 30.46
CA ASP A 431 -63.99 35.38 30.65
C ASP A 431 -63.28 36.22 31.72
N ARG A 432 -63.04 37.49 31.39
CA ARG A 432 -62.36 38.45 32.28
C ARG A 432 -63.27 38.95 33.39
N GLU A 433 -64.57 39.09 33.14
CA GLU A 433 -65.54 39.49 34.17
C GLU A 433 -65.69 38.38 35.22
N VAL A 434 -65.66 37.11 34.81
CA VAL A 434 -65.59 35.97 35.73
C VAL A 434 -64.29 36.03 36.53
N ALA A 435 -63.13 36.14 35.85
CA ALA A 435 -61.82 36.17 36.49
C ALA A 435 -61.68 37.29 37.55
N ASP A 436 -62.05 38.52 37.20
CA ASP A 436 -62.04 39.66 38.13
C ASP A 436 -63.04 39.49 39.28
N GLY A 437 -64.21 38.89 39.00
CA GLY A 437 -65.26 38.66 39.99
C GLY A 437 -64.87 37.63 41.05
N VAL A 438 -64.19 36.54 40.64
CA VAL A 438 -63.75 35.48 41.56
C VAL A 438 -62.44 35.81 42.27
N ALA A 439 -61.55 36.58 41.65
CA ALA A 439 -60.35 37.12 42.30
C ALA A 439 -60.71 38.03 43.48
N LYS A 440 -61.72 38.90 43.31
CA LYS A 440 -62.27 39.74 44.40
C LYS A 440 -62.91 38.93 45.54
N ALA A 441 -63.31 37.69 45.27
CA ALA A 441 -63.85 36.76 46.26
C ALA A 441 -62.79 35.78 46.84
N GLY A 442 -61.51 35.94 46.49
CA GLY A 442 -60.39 35.19 47.07
C GLY A 442 -59.98 33.90 46.34
N ALA A 443 -60.67 33.52 45.25
CA ALA A 443 -60.24 32.43 44.39
C ALA A 443 -59.13 32.86 43.41
N ARG A 444 -58.37 31.90 42.89
CA ARG A 444 -57.36 32.14 41.84
C ARG A 444 -57.95 31.88 40.45
N PRO A 445 -58.11 32.89 39.59
CA PRO A 445 -58.49 32.65 38.20
C PRO A 445 -57.33 32.02 37.43
N VAL A 446 -57.65 31.09 36.53
CA VAL A 446 -56.70 30.37 35.66
C VAL A 446 -57.29 30.30 34.26
N ALA A 447 -56.52 30.67 33.24
CA ALA A 447 -57.00 30.65 31.86
C ALA A 447 -57.30 29.22 31.38
N SER A 448 -58.43 29.01 30.69
CA SER A 448 -58.84 27.71 30.11
C SER A 448 -57.73 27.01 29.30
N ALA A 449 -56.87 27.77 28.63
CA ALA A 449 -55.74 27.24 27.87
C ALA A 449 -54.71 26.48 28.72
N LEU A 450 -54.55 26.80 30.01
CA LEU A 450 -53.67 26.06 30.92
C LEU A 450 -54.29 24.72 31.34
N LEU A 451 -55.59 24.70 31.66
CA LEU A 451 -56.32 23.45 31.92
C LEU A 451 -56.29 22.55 30.68
N LEU A 452 -56.58 23.08 29.48
CA LEU A 452 -56.54 22.30 28.23
C LEU A 452 -55.14 21.74 27.94
N LYS A 453 -54.07 22.52 28.16
CA LYS A 453 -52.68 22.03 28.06
C LYS A 453 -52.36 20.94 29.08
N ARG A 454 -52.95 20.99 30.28
CA ARG A 454 -52.75 19.97 31.32
C ARG A 454 -53.57 18.70 31.06
N LEU A 455 -54.79 18.82 30.57
CA LEU A 455 -55.65 17.71 30.16
C LEU A 455 -55.11 17.00 28.91
N ALA A 456 -54.33 17.67 28.06
CA ALA A 456 -53.64 17.06 26.91
C ALA A 456 -52.32 16.34 27.28
N ARG A 457 -51.94 16.32 28.57
CA ARG A 457 -50.82 15.52 29.12
C ARG A 457 -51.29 14.24 29.85
N THR A 458 -52.58 13.93 29.74
CA THR A 458 -53.30 12.81 30.38
C THR A 458 -54.10 12.02 29.36
#